data_AF-A0AAJ2H489-F1
#
_entry.id   AF-A0AAJ2H489-F1
#
_cell.length_a   1.000
_cell.length_b   1.000
_cell.length_c   1.000
_cell.angle_alpha   90.00
_cell.angle_beta   90.00
_cell.angle_gamma   90.00
#
_symmetry.space_group_name_H-M   'P 1'
#
loop_
_entity.id
_entity.type
_entity.pdbx_description
1 polymer ?
#
loop_
_entity_poly.entity_id
_entity_poly.type
_entity_poly.pdbx_seq_one_letter_code
_entity_poly.pdbx_strand_id
1 'polypeptide(L)'
;AGAVTGPLLAYEVMTAFFLEAGFLGIMLFGWNKVGPKMHFFATLMVAIGTIISMFWILSSNSWMQTPQGFAIEAGRVIPIDWWAIVFNPSFLYRLAHMGMAAFLVSALLVAATGGWLLLQGRRDP
;
A
#
# COMPACT_ATOMS: atom_id res chain seq x y z
N ALA A 1 17.09 7.32 -13.20
CA ALA A 1 15.87 6.97 -12.43
C ALA A 1 16.05 7.12 -10.92
N GLY A 2 17.18 6.70 -10.33
CA GLY A 2 17.37 6.70 -8.86
C GLY A 2 17.10 8.04 -8.15
N ALA A 3 17.40 9.18 -8.77
CA ALA A 3 17.11 10.51 -8.22
C ALA A 3 15.61 10.82 -8.07
N VAL A 4 14.74 10.10 -8.78
CA VAL A 4 13.27 10.23 -8.72
C VAL A 4 12.65 9.10 -7.93
N THR A 5 13.01 7.85 -8.24
CA THR A 5 12.42 6.67 -7.58
C THR A 5 12.91 6.50 -6.14
N GLY A 6 14.15 6.87 -5.84
CA GLY A 6 14.74 6.77 -4.50
C GLY A 6 13.95 7.56 -3.46
N PRO A 7 13.70 8.87 -3.66
CA PRO A 7 12.88 9.66 -2.74
C PRO A 7 11.46 9.11 -2.56
N LEU A 8 10.78 8.65 -3.61
CA LEU A 8 9.43 8.08 -3.51
C LEU A 8 9.40 6.82 -2.62
N LEU A 9 10.39 5.93 -2.77
CA LEU A 9 10.52 4.74 -1.93
C LEU A 9 10.96 5.08 -0.49
N ALA A 10 11.76 6.14 -0.31
CA ALA A 10 12.09 6.62 1.03
C ALA A 10 10.84 7.13 1.77
N TYR A 11 9.95 7.86 1.08
CA TYR A 11 8.67 8.28 1.64
C TYR A 11 7.76 7.10 1.99
N GLU A 12 7.74 6.06 1.17
CA GLU A 12 7.04 4.81 1.49
C GLU A 12 7.49 4.26 2.85
N VAL A 13 8.81 4.13 3.06
CA VAL A 13 9.35 3.60 4.31
C VAL A 13 8.99 4.52 5.49
N MET A 14 9.20 5.83 5.34
CA MET A 14 8.99 6.79 6.41
C MET A 14 7.53 6.92 6.85
N THR A 15 6.59 6.87 5.90
CA THR A 15 5.18 7.17 6.18
C THR A 15 4.31 5.93 6.34
N ALA A 16 4.54 4.88 5.54
CA ALA A 16 3.71 3.69 5.54
C ALA A 16 4.33 2.55 6.36
N PHE A 17 5.59 2.20 6.07
CA PHE A 17 6.21 1.04 6.68
C PHE A 17 6.36 1.18 8.20
N PHE A 18 6.78 2.34 8.71
CA PHE A 18 6.87 2.57 10.15
C PHE A 18 5.49 2.53 10.84
N LEU A 19 4.46 3.07 10.18
CA LEU A 19 3.10 3.02 10.72
C LEU A 19 2.61 1.58 10.79
N GLU A 20 2.77 0.82 9.70
CA GLU A 20 2.38 -0.58 9.64
C GLU A 20 3.16 -1.42 10.66
N ALA A 21 4.49 -1.35 10.65
CA ALA A 21 5.35 -2.12 11.55
C ALA A 21 5.09 -1.81 13.04
N GLY A 22 4.79 -0.54 13.37
CA GLY A 22 4.47 -0.13 14.73
C GLY A 22 3.18 -0.76 15.27
N PHE A 23 2.13 -0.83 14.44
CA PHE A 23 0.82 -1.33 14.86
C PHE A 23 0.59 -2.82 14.56
N LEU A 24 1.34 -3.41 13.62
CA LEU A 24 1.23 -4.82 13.24
C LEU A 24 1.50 -5.75 14.42
N GLY A 25 2.47 -5.41 15.29
CA GLY A 25 2.74 -6.17 16.51
C GLY A 25 1.54 -6.23 17.46
N ILE A 26 0.81 -5.11 17.60
CA ILE A 26 -0.42 -5.04 18.41
C ILE A 26 -1.53 -5.84 17.74
N MET A 27 -1.67 -5.74 16.41
CA MET A 27 -2.68 -6.49 15.66
C MET A 27 -2.49 -8.00 15.80
N LEU A 28 -1.25 -8.51 15.70
CA LEU A 28 -0.96 -9.94 15.74
C LEU A 28 -0.95 -10.51 17.16
N PHE A 29 -0.44 -9.75 18.15
CA PHE A 29 -0.16 -10.30 19.49
C PHE A 29 -0.94 -9.60 20.62
N GLY A 30 -1.79 -8.63 20.30
CA GLY A 30 -2.48 -7.77 21.27
C GLY A 30 -3.80 -8.30 21.80
N TRP A 31 -4.36 -9.39 21.26
CA TRP A 31 -5.74 -9.83 21.54
C TRP A 31 -6.09 -9.95 23.04
N ASN A 32 -5.17 -10.49 23.85
CA ASN A 32 -5.33 -10.63 25.31
C ASN A 32 -4.47 -9.63 26.11
N LYS A 33 -3.83 -8.66 25.44
CA LYS A 33 -2.88 -7.71 26.05
C LYS A 33 -3.36 -6.26 25.99
N VAL A 34 -4.23 -5.92 25.05
CA VAL A 34 -4.83 -4.60 24.90
C VAL A 34 -6.35 -4.70 24.87
N GLY A 35 -7.05 -3.61 25.21
CA GLY A 35 -8.51 -3.58 25.12
C GLY A 35 -9.02 -3.69 23.68
N PRO A 36 -10.26 -4.15 23.45
CA PRO A 36 -10.83 -4.34 22.11
C PRO A 36 -10.78 -3.09 21.22
N LYS A 37 -11.01 -1.90 21.81
CA LYS A 37 -10.92 -0.61 21.08
C LYS A 37 -9.51 -0.33 20.58
N MET A 38 -8.50 -0.65 21.37
CA MET A 38 -7.10 -0.45 21.02
C MET A 38 -6.65 -1.47 19.96
N HIS A 39 -7.11 -2.71 20.06
CA HIS A 39 -6.86 -3.71 19.03
C HIS A 39 -7.45 -3.29 17.68
N PHE A 40 -8.72 -2.87 17.67
CA PHE A 40 -9.38 -2.37 16.46
C PHE A 40 -8.67 -1.13 15.86
N PHE A 41 -8.28 -0.18 16.71
CA PHE A 41 -7.51 0.98 16.25
C PHE A 41 -6.17 0.56 15.63
N ALA A 42 -5.45 -0.39 16.23
CA ALA A 42 -4.21 -0.89 15.66
C ALA A 42 -4.43 -1.53 14.29
N THR A 43 -5.49 -2.33 14.12
CA THR A 43 -5.87 -2.90 12.82
C THR A 43 -6.17 -1.81 11.78
N LEU A 44 -6.84 -0.73 12.18
CA LEU A 44 -7.10 0.40 11.29
C LEU A 44 -5.81 1.11 10.87
N MET A 45 -4.87 1.30 11.80
CA MET A 45 -3.58 1.93 11.49
C MET A 45 -2.75 1.08 10.53
N VAL A 46 -2.76 -0.26 10.69
CA VAL A 46 -2.15 -1.19 9.74
C VAL A 46 -2.78 -1.02 8.35
N ALA A 47 -4.11 -1.04 8.26
CA ALA A 47 -4.80 -0.88 6.98
C ALA A 47 -4.52 0.47 6.29
N ILE A 48 -4.49 1.57 7.05
CA ILE A 48 -4.12 2.90 6.52
C ILE A 48 -2.66 2.91 6.05
N GLY A 49 -1.74 2.31 6.82
CA GLY A 49 -0.33 2.16 6.43
C GLY A 49 -0.20 1.44 5.08
N THR A 50 -0.88 0.32 4.90
CA THR A 50 -0.88 -0.43 3.65
C THR A 50 -1.42 0.40 2.46
N ILE A 51 -2.47 1.21 2.66
CA ILE A 51 -3.00 2.11 1.62
C ILE A 51 -1.99 3.20 1.25
N ILE A 52 -1.29 3.77 2.23
CA ILE A 52 -0.24 4.77 1.99
C ILE A 52 0.96 4.13 1.27
N SER A 53 1.34 2.89 1.60
CA SER A 53 2.40 2.16 0.88
C SER A 53 2.01 1.96 -0.58
N MET A 54 0.77 1.48 -0.83
CA MET A 54 0.22 1.33 -2.17
C MET A 54 0.32 2.62 -2.99
N PHE A 55 0.04 3.79 -2.39
CA PHE A 55 0.18 5.08 -3.05
C PHE A 55 1.63 5.33 -3.52
N TRP A 56 2.62 5.22 -2.63
CA TRP A 56 4.01 5.54 -2.95
C TRP A 56 4.64 4.57 -3.93
N ILE A 57 4.42 3.27 -3.74
CA ILE A 57 4.98 2.25 -4.64
C ILE A 57 4.39 2.37 -6.04
N LEU A 58 3.09 2.64 -6.15
CA LEU A 58 2.44 2.84 -7.45
C LEU A 58 2.78 4.18 -8.07
N SER A 59 3.01 5.23 -7.29
CA SER A 59 3.52 6.51 -7.81
C SER A 59 4.87 6.29 -8.50
N SER A 60 5.81 5.62 -7.82
CA SER A 60 7.13 5.27 -8.37
C SER A 60 7.02 4.39 -9.61
N ASN A 61 6.22 3.33 -9.53
CA ASN A 61 6.06 2.39 -10.63
C ASN A 61 5.33 3.00 -11.85
N SER A 62 4.38 3.92 -11.63
CA SER A 62 3.69 4.65 -12.70
C SER A 62 4.62 5.63 -13.38
N TRP A 63 5.48 6.31 -12.62
CA TRP A 63 6.50 7.20 -13.18
C TRP A 63 7.47 6.45 -14.10
N MET A 64 7.82 5.19 -13.78
CA MET A 64 8.65 4.37 -14.66
C MET A 64 7.99 4.05 -16.02
N GLN A 65 6.64 4.06 -16.09
CA GLN A 65 5.89 3.79 -17.31
C GLN A 65 5.61 5.08 -18.11
N THR A 66 5.25 6.16 -17.41
CA THR A 66 4.98 7.47 -18.01
C THR A 66 5.80 8.55 -17.30
N PRO A 67 7.12 8.65 -17.59
CA PRO A 67 8.00 9.60 -16.91
C PRO A 67 7.62 11.05 -17.24
N GLN A 68 7.47 11.89 -16.21
CA GLN A 68 7.22 13.33 -16.33
C GLN A 68 7.94 14.08 -15.20
N GLY A 69 8.09 15.40 -15.32
CA GLY A 69 8.61 16.25 -14.26
C GLY A 69 10.11 16.09 -14.00
N PHE A 70 10.86 15.63 -15.00
CA PHE A 70 12.32 15.50 -14.93
C PHE A 70 13.02 16.14 -16.14
N ALA A 71 14.28 16.53 -15.95
CA ALA A 71 15.22 16.91 -17.00
C ALA A 71 16.36 15.88 -17.08
N ILE A 72 17.06 15.85 -18.22
CA ILE A 72 18.28 15.06 -18.38
C ILE A 72 19.45 16.03 -18.50
N GLU A 73 20.33 16.04 -17.49
CA GLU A 73 21.55 16.84 -17.49
C GLU A 73 22.76 15.91 -17.36
N ALA A 74 23.71 16.02 -18.29
CA ALA A 74 24.91 15.18 -18.33
C ALA A 74 24.61 13.67 -18.19
N GLY A 75 23.54 13.20 -18.85
CA GLY A 75 23.11 11.79 -18.80
C GLY A 75 22.45 11.36 -17.49
N ARG A 76 22.18 12.29 -16.56
CA ARG A 76 21.51 12.03 -15.28
C ARG A 76 20.11 12.59 -15.29
N VAL A 77 19.19 11.84 -14.69
CA VAL A 77 17.80 12.27 -14.46
C VAL A 77 17.78 13.21 -13.26
N ILE A 78 17.26 14.41 -13.45
CA ILE A 78 17.10 15.43 -12.40
C ILE A 78 15.61 15.75 -12.25
N PRO A 79 15.01 15.63 -11.04
CA PRO A 79 13.64 16.03 -10.80
C PRO A 79 13.50 17.55 -10.91
N ILE A 80 12.54 18.02 -11.70
CA ILE A 80 12.23 19.45 -11.86
C ILE A 80 10.83 19.82 -11.31
N ASP A 81 9.91 18.85 -11.24
CA ASP A 81 8.57 19.04 -10.69
C ASP A 81 8.08 17.76 -9.99
N TRP A 82 8.05 17.79 -8.65
CA TRP A 82 7.60 16.66 -7.84
C TRP A 82 6.10 16.37 -7.96
N TRP A 83 5.28 17.38 -8.21
CA TRP A 83 3.85 17.17 -8.38
C TRP A 83 3.58 16.39 -9.66
N ALA A 84 4.23 16.78 -10.76
CA ALA A 84 4.16 16.07 -12.03
C ALA A 84 4.80 14.66 -11.98
N ILE A 85 5.82 14.46 -11.14
CA ILE A 85 6.42 13.14 -10.91
C ILE A 85 5.42 12.21 -10.20
N VAL A 86 4.83 12.67 -9.09
CA VAL A 86 3.92 11.86 -8.26
C VAL A 86 2.63 11.58 -9.02
N PHE A 87 1.98 12.63 -9.51
CA PHE A 87 0.74 12.55 -10.27
C PHE A 87 0.99 12.51 -11.78
N ASN A 88 1.87 11.59 -12.18
CA ASN A 88 2.13 11.35 -13.60
C ASN A 88 0.86 10.81 -14.31
N PRO A 89 0.80 10.88 -15.66
CA PRO A 89 -0.43 10.62 -16.40
C PRO A 89 -1.03 9.24 -16.15
N SER A 90 -0.18 8.25 -15.85
CA SER A 90 -0.63 6.89 -15.59
C SER A 90 -1.04 6.59 -14.15
N PHE A 91 -0.70 7.45 -13.21
CA PHE A 91 -0.78 7.13 -11.78
C PHE A 91 -2.21 6.85 -11.30
N LEU A 92 -3.16 7.75 -11.54
CA LEU A 92 -4.49 7.66 -10.92
C LEU A 92 -5.29 6.43 -11.35
N TYR A 93 -5.26 6.08 -12.65
CA TYR A 93 -5.98 4.89 -13.11
C TYR A 93 -5.26 3.60 -12.72
N ARG A 94 -3.93 3.59 -12.59
CA ARG A 94 -3.17 2.43 -12.08
C ARG A 94 -3.40 2.23 -10.59
N LEU A 95 -3.51 3.32 -9.82
CA LEU A 95 -3.89 3.29 -8.41
C LEU A 95 -5.29 2.71 -8.24
N ALA A 96 -6.27 3.20 -9.00
CA ALA A 96 -7.64 2.68 -8.97
C ALA A 96 -7.68 1.18 -9.37
N HIS A 97 -7.04 0.82 -10.48
CA HIS A 97 -7.02 -0.55 -10.98
C HIS A 97 -6.37 -1.52 -9.99
N MET A 98 -5.14 -1.22 -9.54
CA MET A 98 -4.40 -2.11 -8.66
C MET A 98 -5.01 -2.15 -7.26
N GLY A 99 -5.51 -1.02 -6.75
CA GLY A 99 -6.20 -0.96 -5.47
C GLY A 99 -7.47 -1.81 -5.47
N MET A 100 -8.32 -1.65 -6.49
CA MET A 100 -9.50 -2.51 -6.65
C MET A 100 -9.13 -3.99 -6.80
N ALA A 101 -8.11 -4.30 -7.60
CA ALA A 101 -7.65 -5.68 -7.78
C ALA A 101 -7.19 -6.31 -6.46
N ALA A 102 -6.43 -5.58 -5.64
CA ALA A 102 -5.98 -6.05 -4.33
C ALA A 102 -7.17 -6.37 -3.40
N PHE A 103 -8.12 -5.43 -3.26
CA PHE A 103 -9.33 -5.67 -2.45
C PHE A 103 -10.16 -6.83 -2.98
N LEU A 104 -10.32 -6.94 -4.30
CA LEU A 104 -11.09 -8.01 -4.92
C LEU A 104 -10.45 -9.38 -4.63
N VAL A 105 -9.13 -9.51 -4.80
CA VAL A 105 -8.41 -10.76 -4.53
C VAL A 105 -8.53 -11.14 -3.05
N SER A 106 -8.34 -10.19 -2.13
CA SER A 106 -8.50 -10.44 -0.69
C SER A 106 -9.92 -10.87 -0.34
N ALA A 107 -10.94 -10.20 -0.87
CA ALA A 107 -12.34 -10.52 -0.63
C ALA A 107 -12.70 -11.91 -1.17
N LEU A 108 -12.27 -12.23 -2.40
CA LEU A 108 -12.48 -13.55 -3.01
C LEU A 108 -11.78 -14.66 -2.22
N LEU A 109 -10.57 -14.42 -1.72
CA LEU A 109 -9.85 -15.38 -0.89
C LEU A 109 -10.60 -15.69 0.42
N VAL A 110 -11.09 -14.65 1.11
CA VAL A 110 -11.89 -14.80 2.34
C VAL A 110 -13.21 -15.51 2.03
N ALA A 111 -13.91 -15.10 0.98
CA ALA A 111 -15.18 -15.72 0.58
C ALA A 111 -15.02 -17.18 0.14
N ALA A 112 -13.97 -17.50 -0.62
CA ALA A 112 -13.70 -18.85 -1.09
C ALA A 112 -13.33 -19.79 0.07
N THR A 113 -12.50 -19.33 1.00
CA THR A 113 -12.14 -20.13 2.18
C THR A 113 -13.34 -20.32 3.12
N GLY A 114 -14.13 -19.27 3.37
CA GLY A 114 -15.38 -19.37 4.13
C GLY A 114 -16.40 -20.30 3.48
N GLY A 115 -16.61 -20.17 2.17
CA GLY A 115 -17.51 -21.04 1.40
C GLY A 115 -17.06 -22.50 1.42
N TRP A 116 -15.76 -22.76 1.29
CA TRP A 116 -15.20 -24.11 1.39
C TRP A 116 -15.44 -24.73 2.77
N LEU A 117 -15.22 -23.97 3.85
CA LEU A 117 -15.47 -24.44 5.22
C LEU A 117 -16.94 -24.79 5.44
N LEU A 118 -17.86 -23.99 4.92
CA LEU A 118 -19.31 -24.25 4.98
C LEU A 118 -19.70 -25.52 4.21
N LEU A 119 -19.11 -25.76 3.04
CA LEU A 119 -19.33 -26.99 2.26
C LEU A 119 -18.83 -28.25 2.97
N GLN A 120 -17.77 -28.12 3.78
CA GLN A 120 -17.25 -29.20 4.64
C GLN A 120 -18.09 -29.40 5.91
N GLY A 121 -19.21 -28.69 6.06
CA GLY A 121 -20.09 -28.81 7.22
C GLY A 121 -19.55 -28.12 8.48
N ARG A 122 -18.48 -27.32 8.39
CA ARG A 122 -17.96 -26.56 9.52
C ARG A 122 -18.83 -25.33 9.75
N ARG A 123 -19.67 -25.41 10.79
CA ARG A 123 -20.60 -24.35 11.22
C ARG A 123 -20.24 -23.80 12.58
N ASP A 124 -19.00 -24.03 13.01
CA ASP A 124 -18.43 -23.55 14.25
C ASP A 124 -18.58 -22.01 14.29
N PRO A 125 -19.15 -21.42 15.34
CA PRO A 125 -19.27 -19.96 15.48
C PRO A 125 -17.91 -19.27 15.65
#